data_AF-A0A8H6VJL4-F1
#
_entry.id   AF-A0A8H6VJL4-F1
#
_cell.length_a   1.000
_cell.length_b   1.000
_cell.length_c   1.000
_cell.angle_alpha   90.00
_cell.angle_beta   90.00
_cell.angle_gamma   90.00
#
_symmetry.space_group_name_H-M   'P 1'
#
loop_
_entity.id
_entity.type
_entity.pdbx_description
1 polymer ?
#
loop_
_entity_poly.entity_id
_entity_poly.type
_entity_poly.pdbx_seq_one_letter_code
_entity_poly.pdbx_strand_id
1 'polypeptide(L)'
;MLELNRRRSFSLALLVFATGSWRREMCSAVRGQAQISKVMRPLFHSSSDTCIGGSSDELKASDISTTNPQTNVRLAVSGQMALQSFSAGRILMIVGNLSYSLGAFLADYNETHVLNPRWPPHAKFHNGQTMSLGLFLAAMSLYLAFRPEVKPSQVKDNLFNAALIGSFYCGAGLCAILYPGTAWQDPEFKGNGEQRYIFGAVCVLMVIGYGIDARRLPKEKSA
;
A
#
# COMPACT_ATOMS: atom_id res chain seq x y z
N MET A 1 -14.08 -29.95 -7.25
CA MET A 1 -15.09 -28.86 -7.24
C MET A 1 -14.56 -27.49 -6.78
N LEU A 2 -13.31 -27.34 -6.34
CA LEU A 2 -12.77 -26.05 -5.84
C LEU A 2 -12.07 -25.19 -6.92
N GLU A 3 -11.69 -25.75 -8.07
CA GLU A 3 -11.05 -25.00 -9.18
C GLU A 3 -12.01 -24.07 -9.96
N LEU A 4 -13.31 -24.39 -9.98
CA LEU A 4 -14.31 -23.65 -10.77
C LEU A 4 -14.73 -22.33 -10.14
N ASN A 5 -14.53 -22.15 -8.83
CA ASN A 5 -14.97 -20.95 -8.11
C ASN A 5 -13.96 -19.79 -8.22
N ARG A 6 -12.68 -20.08 -8.50
CA ARG A 6 -11.63 -19.04 -8.62
C ARG A 6 -11.68 -18.28 -9.95
N ARG A 7 -12.26 -18.88 -11.00
CA ARG A 7 -12.40 -18.24 -12.33
C ARG A 7 -13.59 -17.29 -12.42
N ARG A 8 -14.60 -17.40 -11.55
CA ARG A 8 -15.77 -16.51 -11.53
C ARG A 8 -15.50 -15.13 -10.90
N SER A 9 -14.57 -15.04 -9.96
CA SER A 9 -14.24 -13.77 -9.29
C SER A 9 -13.47 -12.78 -10.18
N PHE A 10 -12.77 -13.26 -11.21
CA PHE A 10 -12.04 -12.38 -12.15
C PHE A 10 -12.97 -11.71 -13.18
N SER A 11 -14.12 -12.32 -13.54
CA SER A 11 -15.07 -11.72 -14.48
C SER A 11 -15.96 -10.63 -13.87
N LEU A 12 -16.17 -10.63 -12.56
CA LEU A 12 -17.00 -9.61 -11.89
C LEU A 12 -16.23 -8.30 -11.62
N ALA A 13 -14.92 -8.35 -11.45
CA ALA A 13 -14.10 -7.16 -11.23
C ALA A 13 -14.02 -6.24 -12.48
N LEU A 14 -14.08 -6.80 -13.69
CA LEU A 14 -14.13 -6.01 -14.92
C LEU A 14 -15.52 -5.38 -15.19
N LEU A 15 -16.60 -5.96 -14.65
CA LEU A 15 -17.98 -5.49 -14.86
C LEU A 15 -18.36 -4.31 -13.96
N VAL A 16 -17.66 -4.10 -12.84
CA VAL A 16 -17.90 -2.97 -11.93
C VAL A 16 -17.42 -1.63 -12.51
N PHE A 17 -16.48 -1.63 -13.46
CA PHE A 17 -16.03 -0.40 -14.13
C PHE A 17 -17.00 0.11 -15.21
N ALA A 18 -17.96 -0.69 -15.67
CA ALA A 18 -18.80 -0.37 -16.83
C ALA A 18 -20.12 0.35 -16.50
N THR A 19 -20.54 0.43 -15.23
CA THR A 19 -21.95 0.80 -14.90
C THR A 19 -22.18 2.22 -14.37
N GLY A 20 -21.18 3.12 -14.40
CA GLY A 20 -21.42 4.56 -14.16
C GLY A 20 -21.99 4.94 -12.77
N SER A 21 -22.03 4.01 -11.82
CA SER A 21 -22.60 4.20 -10.47
C SER A 21 -21.81 5.20 -9.61
N TRP A 22 -20.52 5.41 -9.91
CA TRP A 22 -19.60 6.24 -9.14
C TRP A 22 -19.96 7.73 -9.08
N ARG A 23 -20.70 8.25 -10.08
CA ARG A 23 -21.01 9.69 -10.17
C ARG A 23 -21.96 10.18 -9.08
N ARG A 24 -22.80 9.29 -8.51
CA ARG A 24 -23.81 9.67 -7.51
C ARG A 24 -23.26 9.67 -6.08
N GLU A 25 -22.28 8.80 -5.78
CA GLU A 25 -21.72 8.68 -4.44
C GLU A 25 -20.73 9.82 -4.11
N MET A 26 -19.95 10.31 -5.09
CA MET A 26 -19.04 11.45 -4.86
C MET A 26 -19.78 12.75 -4.51
N CYS A 27 -20.96 13.00 -5.08
CA CYS A 27 -21.77 14.19 -4.74
C CYS A 27 -22.33 14.13 -3.31
N SER A 28 -22.49 12.94 -2.72
CA SER A 28 -22.91 12.77 -1.33
C SER A 28 -21.73 12.99 -0.37
N ALA A 29 -20.54 12.48 -0.72
CA ALA A 29 -19.33 12.62 0.09
C ALA A 29 -18.87 14.09 0.26
N VAL A 30 -19.04 14.93 -0.76
CA VAL A 30 -18.70 16.37 -0.70
C VAL A 30 -19.66 17.16 0.22
N ARG A 31 -20.89 16.69 0.46
CA ARG A 31 -21.81 17.31 1.44
C ARG A 31 -21.62 16.79 2.87
N GLY A 32 -21.10 15.58 3.05
CA GLY A 32 -20.88 14.96 4.38
C GLY A 32 -19.70 15.52 5.18
N GLN A 33 -18.69 16.10 4.52
CA GLN A 33 -17.52 16.66 5.22
C GLN A 33 -17.76 18.01 5.90
N ALA A 34 -18.90 18.68 5.66
CA ALA A 34 -19.25 19.94 6.31
C ALA A 34 -19.90 19.79 7.72
N GLN A 35 -20.04 18.55 8.23
CA GLN A 35 -20.69 18.27 9.52
C GLN A 35 -19.80 17.58 10.56
N ILE A 36 -18.57 17.17 10.22
CA ILE A 36 -17.65 16.45 11.13
C ILE A 36 -16.53 17.40 11.59
N SER A 37 -16.89 18.54 12.18
CA SER A 37 -15.94 19.45 12.84
C SER A 37 -16.38 19.87 14.25
N LYS A 38 -17.38 19.18 14.84
CA LYS A 38 -17.99 19.62 16.11
C LYS A 38 -18.02 18.64 17.28
N VAL A 39 -17.45 17.44 17.20
CA VAL A 39 -17.50 16.51 18.35
C VAL A 39 -16.17 15.80 18.57
N MET A 40 -15.27 16.43 19.34
CA MET A 40 -14.21 15.76 20.07
C MET A 40 -13.78 16.60 21.28
N ARG A 41 -14.14 16.16 22.50
CA ARG A 41 -13.37 16.36 23.73
C ARG A 41 -13.43 15.08 24.56
N PRO A 42 -12.32 14.68 25.22
CA PRO A 42 -12.27 13.47 26.03
C PRO A 42 -12.69 13.77 27.48
N LEU A 43 -13.51 12.88 28.06
CA LEU A 43 -13.75 12.81 29.50
C LEU A 43 -12.76 11.81 30.10
N PHE A 44 -11.78 12.31 30.84
CA PHE A 44 -11.10 11.54 31.87
C PHE A 44 -11.96 11.57 33.13
N HIS A 45 -12.32 10.40 33.66
CA HIS A 45 -12.79 10.26 35.03
C HIS A 45 -11.97 9.18 35.74
N SER A 46 -11.26 9.65 36.75
CA SER A 46 -10.69 8.87 37.84
C SER A 46 -11.83 8.43 38.76
N SER A 47 -11.87 7.17 39.16
CA SER A 47 -12.59 6.76 40.36
C SER A 47 -11.96 5.51 40.96
N SER A 48 -11.75 5.61 42.26
CA SER A 48 -11.16 4.63 43.16
C SER A 48 -12.21 3.67 43.70
N ASP A 49 -11.69 2.59 44.29
CA ASP A 49 -12.30 1.72 45.31
C ASP A 49 -13.38 0.72 44.87
N THR A 50 -13.16 -0.57 45.17
CA THR A 50 -13.90 -1.30 46.22
C THR A 50 -13.32 -2.73 46.37
N CYS A 51 -12.93 -3.09 47.59
CA CYS A 51 -12.63 -4.46 48.01
C CYS A 51 -13.91 -5.23 48.34
N ILE A 52 -14.07 -6.47 47.86
CA ILE A 52 -14.94 -7.48 48.49
C ILE A 52 -14.21 -8.84 48.43
N GLY A 53 -14.10 -9.47 49.60
CA GLY A 53 -13.51 -10.79 49.77
C GLY A 53 -14.44 -11.93 49.35
N GLY A 54 -13.86 -13.11 49.14
CA GLY A 54 -14.61 -14.33 48.88
C GLY A 54 -13.72 -15.56 48.71
N SER A 55 -13.77 -16.42 49.72
CA SER A 55 -13.65 -17.88 49.69
C SER A 55 -12.43 -18.54 49.04
N SER A 56 -11.61 -19.12 49.92
CA SER A 56 -10.65 -20.18 49.63
C SER A 56 -11.38 -21.46 49.20
N ASP A 57 -11.34 -21.76 47.90
CA ASP A 57 -11.56 -23.12 47.40
C ASP A 57 -10.35 -23.58 46.59
N GLU A 58 -9.75 -24.63 47.12
CA GLU A 58 -8.52 -25.29 46.72
C GLU A 58 -8.71 -26.05 45.40
N LEU A 59 -8.38 -25.40 44.28
CA LEU A 59 -8.32 -26.03 42.96
C LEU A 59 -6.93 -26.62 42.72
N LYS A 60 -6.90 -27.96 42.70
CA LYS A 60 -5.75 -28.82 42.45
C LYS A 60 -4.84 -28.29 41.34
N ALA A 61 -3.60 -28.02 41.72
CA ALA A 61 -2.48 -27.81 40.81
C ALA A 61 -2.03 -29.15 40.22
N SER A 62 -2.47 -29.44 39.00
CA SER A 62 -1.75 -30.36 38.11
C SER A 62 -1.96 -29.92 36.68
N ASP A 63 -0.85 -29.60 36.02
CA ASP A 63 -0.69 -29.33 34.58
C ASP A 63 -0.87 -27.90 34.06
N ILE A 64 -0.43 -26.89 34.82
CA ILE A 64 -0.06 -25.59 34.22
C ILE A 64 1.42 -25.65 33.84
N SER A 65 1.68 -25.95 32.56
CA SER A 65 2.97 -25.66 31.94
C SER A 65 3.26 -24.16 32.10
N THR A 66 4.20 -23.83 32.98
CA THR A 66 4.60 -22.46 33.33
C THR A 66 5.44 -21.84 32.21
N THR A 67 4.86 -21.67 31.02
CA THR A 67 5.50 -20.82 30.01
C THR A 67 5.35 -19.37 30.44
N ASN A 68 6.45 -18.77 30.89
CA ASN A 68 6.50 -17.36 31.30
C ASN A 68 5.88 -16.46 30.18
N PRO A 69 4.83 -15.69 30.48
CA PRO A 69 4.11 -14.89 29.48
C PRO A 69 5.01 -13.86 28.78
N GLN A 70 6.07 -13.39 29.43
CA GLN A 70 7.03 -12.49 28.78
C GLN A 70 7.85 -13.18 27.69
N THR A 71 8.16 -14.46 27.84
CA THR A 71 8.89 -15.24 26.82
C THR A 71 8.04 -15.42 25.56
N ASN A 72 6.73 -15.64 25.73
CA ASN A 72 5.78 -15.80 24.62
C ASN A 72 5.60 -14.49 23.83
N VAL A 73 5.49 -13.35 24.53
CA VAL A 73 5.44 -12.02 23.87
C VAL A 73 6.73 -11.74 23.10
N ARG A 74 7.90 -12.05 23.68
CA ARG A 74 9.19 -11.81 23.04
C ARG A 74 9.41 -12.69 21.80
N LEU A 75 8.97 -13.95 21.84
CA LEU A 75 8.99 -14.86 20.69
C LEU A 75 8.03 -14.40 19.58
N ALA A 76 6.83 -13.94 19.93
CA ALA A 76 5.87 -13.41 18.96
C ALA A 76 6.39 -12.14 18.25
N VAL A 77 6.98 -11.19 19.00
CA VAL A 77 7.58 -9.98 18.44
C VAL A 77 8.80 -10.31 17.55
N SER A 78 9.64 -11.25 17.98
CA SER A 78 10.79 -11.72 17.19
C SER A 78 10.34 -12.38 15.86
N GLY A 79 9.28 -13.19 15.92
CA GLY A 79 8.68 -13.81 14.74
C GLY A 79 8.05 -12.80 13.77
N GLN A 80 7.39 -11.76 14.30
CA GLN A 80 6.90 -10.63 13.50
C GLN A 80 8.09 -9.94 12.79
N MET A 81 9.09 -9.49 13.55
CA MET A 81 10.28 -8.83 12.99
C MET A 81 11.00 -9.66 11.92
N ALA A 82 11.03 -10.98 12.04
CA ALA A 82 11.65 -11.85 11.04
C ALA A 82 10.87 -11.85 9.70
N LEU A 83 9.53 -11.85 9.74
CA LEU A 83 8.68 -11.86 8.54
C LEU A 83 8.69 -10.52 7.78
N GLN A 84 8.95 -9.41 8.46
CA GLN A 84 9.02 -8.07 7.85
C GLN A 84 10.45 -7.52 7.72
N SER A 85 11.46 -8.40 7.78
CA SER A 85 12.88 -8.04 7.67
C SER A 85 13.28 -7.53 6.27
N PHE A 86 14.48 -6.93 6.15
CA PHE A 86 15.04 -6.54 4.86
C PHE A 86 15.38 -7.79 4.03
N SER A 87 14.51 -8.05 3.07
CA SER A 87 14.54 -9.17 2.16
C SER A 87 14.99 -8.73 0.78
N ALA A 88 15.58 -9.63 -0.03
CA ALA A 88 15.84 -9.35 -1.44
C ALA A 88 14.59 -8.82 -2.17
N GLY A 89 13.41 -9.42 -1.93
CA GLY A 89 12.17 -8.98 -2.55
C GLY A 89 11.76 -7.55 -2.14
N ARG A 90 11.93 -7.23 -0.85
CA ARG A 90 11.66 -5.89 -0.31
C ARG A 90 12.67 -4.84 -0.75
N ILE A 91 13.93 -5.23 -0.94
CA ILE A 91 14.96 -4.35 -1.52
C ILE A 91 14.57 -3.97 -2.95
N LEU A 92 14.09 -4.91 -3.77
CA LEU A 92 13.59 -4.60 -5.11
C LEU A 92 12.40 -3.64 -5.07
N MET A 93 11.47 -3.84 -4.13
CA MET A 93 10.35 -2.91 -3.91
C MET A 93 10.83 -1.53 -3.45
N ILE A 94 11.82 -1.44 -2.56
CA ILE A 94 12.43 -0.17 -2.15
C ILE A 94 13.04 0.54 -3.35
N VAL A 95 13.90 -0.15 -4.11
CA VAL A 95 14.55 0.40 -5.29
C VAL A 95 13.51 0.90 -6.29
N GLY A 96 12.49 0.10 -6.59
CA GLY A 96 11.42 0.50 -7.51
C GLY A 96 10.64 1.72 -7.01
N ASN A 97 10.27 1.76 -5.73
CA ASN A 97 9.51 2.88 -5.14
C ASN A 97 10.34 4.18 -5.10
N LEU A 98 11.62 4.08 -4.73
CA LEU A 98 12.52 5.24 -4.73
C LEU A 98 12.81 5.74 -6.15
N SER A 99 12.90 4.82 -7.12
CA SER A 99 13.20 5.17 -8.51
C SER A 99 12.21 6.18 -9.07
N TYR A 100 10.90 5.94 -8.91
CA TYR A 100 9.90 6.87 -9.44
C TYR A 100 9.56 8.01 -8.48
N SER A 101 9.55 7.79 -7.15
CA SER A 101 9.21 8.85 -6.21
C SER A 101 10.27 9.96 -6.15
N LEU A 102 11.55 9.63 -6.36
CA LEU A 102 12.61 10.63 -6.51
C LEU A 102 12.79 11.02 -7.97
N GLY A 103 12.73 10.05 -8.89
CA GLY A 103 12.91 10.27 -10.32
C GLY A 103 11.93 11.30 -10.89
N ALA A 104 10.66 11.29 -10.44
CA ALA A 104 9.68 12.29 -10.89
C ALA A 104 10.10 13.72 -10.52
N PHE A 105 10.65 13.96 -9.32
CA PHE A 105 11.13 15.30 -8.97
C PHE A 105 12.38 15.68 -9.75
N LEU A 106 13.30 14.74 -9.97
CA LEU A 106 14.51 15.01 -10.75
C LEU A 106 14.22 15.27 -12.23
N ALA A 107 13.27 14.54 -12.80
CA ALA A 107 12.91 14.61 -14.22
C ALA A 107 11.93 15.75 -14.53
N ASP A 108 11.05 16.11 -13.60
CA ASP A 108 9.94 17.03 -13.89
C ASP A 108 10.15 18.43 -13.27
N TYR A 109 11.06 18.58 -12.31
CA TYR A 109 11.33 19.89 -11.68
C TYR A 109 12.35 20.71 -12.50
N ASN A 110 12.02 21.02 -13.75
CA ASN A 110 12.87 21.81 -14.64
C ASN A 110 12.07 22.52 -15.76
N GLU A 111 12.79 23.24 -16.63
CA GLU A 111 12.25 24.07 -17.73
C GLU A 111 11.60 23.28 -18.87
N THR A 112 11.80 21.97 -18.94
CA THR A 112 11.09 21.13 -19.92
C THR A 112 9.71 20.70 -19.41
N HIS A 113 9.48 20.76 -18.08
CA HIS A 113 8.29 20.28 -17.39
C HIS A 113 7.65 21.37 -16.52
N VAL A 114 7.64 21.23 -15.18
CA VAL A 114 6.83 22.09 -14.29
C VAL A 114 7.20 23.57 -14.37
N LEU A 115 8.45 23.91 -14.72
CA LEU A 115 8.91 25.30 -14.88
C LEU A 115 8.68 25.84 -16.30
N ASN A 116 8.39 24.97 -17.29
CA ASN A 116 8.24 25.33 -18.69
C ASN A 116 7.28 26.52 -18.89
N PRO A 117 7.75 27.67 -19.43
CA PRO A 117 6.92 28.86 -19.56
C PRO A 117 5.78 28.72 -20.58
N ARG A 118 5.83 27.71 -21.45
CA ARG A 118 4.81 27.47 -22.49
C ARG A 118 3.66 26.59 -21.99
N TRP A 119 3.87 25.82 -20.92
CA TRP A 119 2.81 24.99 -20.36
C TRP A 119 1.74 25.86 -19.70
N PRO A 120 0.44 25.64 -20.01
CA PRO A 120 -0.62 26.36 -19.33
C PRO A 120 -0.61 26.04 -17.83
N PRO A 121 -1.11 26.93 -16.95
CA PRO A 121 -1.09 26.72 -15.51
C PRO A 121 -1.67 25.36 -15.07
N HIS A 122 -2.69 24.86 -15.77
CA HIS A 122 -3.31 23.58 -15.44
C HIS A 122 -2.44 22.35 -15.76
N ALA A 123 -1.59 22.41 -16.80
CA ALA A 123 -0.63 21.35 -17.08
C ALA A 123 0.43 21.27 -15.98
N LYS A 124 0.90 22.42 -15.49
CA LYS A 124 1.82 22.50 -14.33
C LYS A 124 1.17 21.95 -13.06
N PHE A 125 -0.10 22.25 -12.83
CA PHE A 125 -0.87 21.67 -11.72
C PHE A 125 -0.89 20.14 -11.80
N HIS A 126 -1.23 19.58 -12.97
CA HIS A 126 -1.25 18.13 -13.15
C HIS A 126 0.14 17.50 -13.01
N ASN A 127 1.21 18.19 -13.42
CA ASN A 127 2.55 17.69 -13.20
C ASN A 127 2.96 17.71 -11.72
N GLY A 128 2.69 18.80 -10.99
CA GLY A 128 2.89 18.83 -9.54
C GLY A 128 2.06 17.77 -8.81
N GLN A 129 0.86 17.49 -9.32
CA GLN A 129 0.01 16.39 -8.85
C GLN A 129 0.66 15.03 -9.09
N THR A 130 1.21 14.73 -10.28
CA THR A 130 1.86 13.44 -10.55
C THR A 130 3.10 13.25 -9.68
N MET A 131 3.99 14.25 -9.60
CA MET A 131 5.16 14.20 -8.74
C MET A 131 4.79 13.87 -7.28
N SER A 132 3.82 14.59 -6.73
CA SER A 132 3.34 14.36 -5.35
C SER A 132 2.67 13.00 -5.17
N LEU A 133 1.86 12.58 -6.15
CA LEU A 133 1.21 11.27 -6.15
C LEU A 133 2.23 10.14 -6.15
N GLY A 134 3.32 10.29 -6.89
CA GLY A 134 4.45 9.35 -6.88
C GLY A 134 5.00 9.15 -5.46
N LEU A 135 5.28 10.24 -4.75
CA LEU A 135 5.72 10.18 -3.36
C LEU A 135 4.72 9.48 -2.44
N PHE A 136 3.43 9.81 -2.54
CA PHE A 136 2.39 9.21 -1.70
C PHE A 136 2.19 7.71 -1.96
N LEU A 137 2.18 7.29 -3.22
CA LEU A 137 2.09 5.88 -3.59
C LEU A 137 3.31 5.10 -3.08
N ALA A 138 4.51 5.70 -3.18
CA ALA A 138 5.73 5.07 -2.68
C ALA A 138 5.70 4.91 -1.16
N ALA A 139 5.30 5.94 -0.44
CA ALA A 139 5.14 5.89 1.01
C ALA A 139 4.15 4.81 1.44
N MET A 140 2.97 4.74 0.79
CA MET A 140 1.96 3.73 1.08
C MET A 140 2.45 2.31 0.75
N SER A 141 3.08 2.12 -0.41
CA SER A 141 3.67 0.84 -0.80
C SER A 141 4.69 0.35 0.22
N LEU A 142 5.61 1.22 0.65
CA LEU A 142 6.64 0.86 1.62
C LEU A 142 6.06 0.64 3.01
N TYR A 143 5.09 1.44 3.43
CA TYR A 143 4.35 1.19 4.66
C TYR A 143 3.73 -0.21 4.66
N LEU A 144 3.02 -0.59 3.59
CA LEU A 144 2.41 -1.91 3.49
C LEU A 144 3.43 -3.03 3.41
N ALA A 145 4.57 -2.81 2.75
CA ALA A 145 5.65 -3.77 2.77
C ALA A 145 6.08 -4.03 4.22
N PHE A 146 6.40 -2.99 4.99
CA PHE A 146 7.05 -3.12 6.30
C PHE A 146 6.12 -3.11 7.52
N ARG A 147 4.81 -2.94 7.35
CA ARG A 147 3.89 -2.94 8.49
C ARG A 147 3.88 -4.31 9.20
N PRO A 148 3.99 -4.33 10.56
CA PRO A 148 4.01 -5.57 11.30
C PRO A 148 2.70 -6.36 11.16
N GLU A 149 2.81 -7.66 10.96
CA GLU A 149 1.70 -8.61 10.95
C GLU A 149 2.10 -9.95 11.56
N VAL A 150 1.13 -10.65 12.13
CA VAL A 150 1.36 -11.94 12.82
C VAL A 150 1.13 -13.12 11.88
N LYS A 151 0.07 -13.09 11.06
CA LYS A 151 -0.30 -14.21 10.21
C LYS A 151 0.45 -14.14 8.88
N PRO A 152 1.09 -15.23 8.42
CA PRO A 152 1.74 -15.27 7.11
C PRO A 152 0.82 -14.89 5.95
N SER A 153 -0.47 -15.25 6.01
CA SER A 153 -1.49 -14.83 5.04
C SER A 153 -1.62 -13.30 4.95
N GLN A 154 -1.70 -12.61 6.10
CA GLN A 154 -1.78 -11.14 6.15
C GLN A 154 -0.50 -10.49 5.62
N VAL A 155 0.67 -11.05 5.93
CA VAL A 155 1.95 -10.58 5.37
C VAL A 155 1.94 -10.68 3.84
N LYS A 156 1.45 -11.81 3.31
CA LYS A 156 1.35 -12.02 1.86
C LYS A 156 0.40 -11.04 1.19
N ASP A 157 -0.76 -10.77 1.79
CA ASP A 157 -1.74 -9.82 1.28
C ASP A 157 -1.18 -8.39 1.30
N ASN A 158 -0.50 -8.01 2.38
CA ASN A 158 0.20 -6.72 2.48
C ASN A 158 1.30 -6.58 1.42
N LEU A 159 2.10 -7.63 1.19
CA LEU A 159 3.12 -7.65 0.14
C LEU A 159 2.51 -7.52 -1.27
N PHE A 160 1.37 -8.18 -1.53
CA PHE A 160 0.66 -8.04 -2.80
C PHE A 160 0.17 -6.60 -2.99
N ASN A 161 -0.47 -6.03 -1.97
CA ASN A 161 -0.97 -4.65 -2.02
C ASN A 161 0.18 -3.65 -2.14
N ALA A 162 1.32 -3.89 -1.48
CA ALA A 162 2.52 -3.09 -1.66
C ALA A 162 2.99 -3.11 -3.12
N ALA A 163 3.14 -4.30 -3.72
CA ALA A 163 3.54 -4.43 -5.12
C ALA A 163 2.56 -3.74 -6.08
N LEU A 164 1.25 -3.91 -5.84
CA LEU A 164 0.19 -3.34 -6.65
C LEU A 164 0.22 -1.80 -6.59
N ILE A 165 0.22 -1.23 -5.39
CA ILE A 165 0.25 0.23 -5.17
C ILE A 165 1.56 0.83 -5.70
N GLY A 166 2.71 0.19 -5.42
CA GLY A 166 4.02 0.60 -5.94
C GLY A 166 4.13 0.53 -7.46
N SER A 167 3.22 -0.20 -8.13
CA SER A 167 3.15 -0.27 -9.59
C SER A 167 2.24 0.80 -10.21
N PHE A 168 1.34 1.43 -9.44
CA PHE A 168 0.31 2.31 -9.99
C PHE A 168 0.87 3.54 -10.70
N TYR A 169 1.91 4.18 -10.15
CA TYR A 169 2.48 5.37 -10.77
C TYR A 169 3.03 5.07 -12.17
N CYS A 170 3.94 4.10 -12.26
CA CYS A 170 4.57 3.72 -13.52
C CYS A 170 3.58 3.03 -14.47
N GLY A 171 2.65 2.22 -13.94
CA GLY A 171 1.59 1.60 -14.74
C GLY A 171 0.65 2.63 -15.37
N ALA A 172 0.24 3.65 -14.61
CA ALA A 172 -0.53 4.76 -15.16
C ALA A 172 0.27 5.54 -16.21
N GLY A 173 1.55 5.80 -15.96
CA GLY A 173 2.46 6.41 -16.93
C GLY A 173 2.58 5.61 -18.23
N LEU A 174 2.63 4.28 -18.16
CA LEU A 174 2.62 3.41 -19.35
C LEU A 174 1.30 3.48 -20.12
N CYS A 175 0.17 3.58 -19.40
CA CYS A 175 -1.15 3.72 -20.00
C CYS A 175 -1.42 5.12 -20.57
N ALA A 176 -0.64 6.14 -20.20
CA ALA A 176 -0.88 7.52 -20.61
C ALA A 176 -0.88 7.71 -22.14
N ILE A 177 -0.12 6.89 -22.87
CA ILE A 177 -0.06 6.92 -24.34
C ILE A 177 -1.37 6.46 -25.02
N LEU A 178 -2.26 5.79 -24.27
CA LEU A 178 -3.53 5.28 -24.81
C LEU A 178 -4.59 6.39 -24.94
N TYR A 179 -4.36 7.56 -24.37
CA TYR A 179 -5.29 8.67 -24.44
C TYR A 179 -5.06 9.51 -25.70
N PRO A 180 -6.11 10.02 -26.38
CA PRO A 180 -5.95 10.79 -27.60
C PRO A 180 -5.09 12.05 -27.39
N GLY A 181 -4.15 12.29 -28.31
CA GLY A 181 -3.31 13.50 -28.32
C GLY A 181 -2.17 13.49 -27.30
N THR A 182 -1.89 12.36 -26.64
CA THR A 182 -0.71 12.23 -25.77
C THR A 182 0.52 11.78 -26.56
N ALA A 183 1.68 12.16 -26.06
CA ALA A 183 2.98 11.71 -26.53
C ALA A 183 3.87 11.43 -25.32
N TRP A 184 4.93 10.64 -25.49
CA TRP A 184 5.88 10.38 -24.40
C TRP A 184 6.73 11.60 -24.05
N GLN A 185 6.86 12.54 -24.98
CA GLN A 185 7.70 13.72 -24.88
C GLN A 185 7.19 14.75 -25.88
N ASP A 186 7.33 16.04 -25.53
CA ASP A 186 6.97 17.13 -26.44
C ASP A 186 7.94 17.16 -27.65
N PRO A 187 7.45 17.45 -28.87
CA PRO A 187 8.22 17.32 -30.12
C PRO A 187 9.45 18.24 -30.21
N GLU A 188 9.49 19.32 -29.44
CA GLU A 188 10.63 20.24 -29.38
C GLU A 188 11.85 19.69 -28.62
N PHE A 189 11.67 18.65 -27.80
CA PHE A 189 12.75 18.06 -27.02
C PHE A 189 13.29 16.81 -27.72
N LYS A 190 14.61 16.64 -27.70
CA LYS A 190 15.24 15.43 -28.24
C LYS A 190 14.93 14.23 -27.34
N GLY A 191 14.57 13.12 -27.96
CA GLY A 191 14.32 11.86 -27.27
C GLY A 191 13.18 11.11 -27.93
N ASN A 192 12.99 9.88 -27.50
CA ASN A 192 11.92 9.03 -28.00
C ASN A 192 10.97 8.58 -26.90
N GLY A 193 11.07 9.12 -25.67
CA GLY A 193 10.20 8.73 -24.56
C GLY A 193 10.80 7.62 -23.68
N GLU A 194 12.08 7.75 -23.36
CA GLU A 194 12.90 6.76 -22.65
C GLU A 194 12.33 6.37 -21.28
N GLN A 195 11.52 7.25 -20.67
CA GLN A 195 10.81 7.00 -19.42
C GLN A 195 9.96 5.72 -19.42
N ARG A 196 9.47 5.27 -20.60
CA ARG A 196 8.70 4.01 -20.71
C ARG A 196 9.48 2.78 -20.23
N TYR A 197 10.81 2.78 -20.42
CA TYR A 197 11.65 1.65 -20.01
C TYR A 197 11.82 1.63 -18.50
N ILE A 198 11.97 2.80 -17.88
CA ILE A 198 12.02 2.93 -16.42
C ILE A 198 10.67 2.50 -15.82
N PHE A 199 9.56 2.97 -16.38
CA PHE A 199 8.24 2.60 -15.90
C PHE A 199 8.00 1.09 -16.00
N GLY A 200 8.35 0.47 -17.14
CA GLY A 200 8.28 -0.97 -17.31
C GLY A 200 9.16 -1.73 -16.32
N ALA A 201 10.40 -1.28 -16.12
CA ALA A 201 11.33 -1.89 -15.18
C ALA A 201 10.80 -1.83 -13.73
N VAL A 202 10.23 -0.71 -13.31
CA VAL A 202 9.61 -0.58 -11.97
C VAL A 202 8.46 -1.56 -11.80
N CYS A 203 7.54 -1.67 -12.77
CA CYS A 203 6.45 -2.64 -12.70
C CYS A 203 6.97 -4.09 -12.58
N VAL A 204 8.01 -4.43 -13.34
CA VAL A 204 8.66 -5.75 -13.25
C VAL A 204 9.32 -5.96 -11.88
N LEU A 205 10.02 -4.97 -11.35
CA LEU A 205 10.64 -5.03 -10.02
C LEU A 205 9.60 -5.27 -8.92
N MET A 206 8.42 -4.64 -8.99
CA MET A 206 7.34 -4.88 -8.02
C MET A 206 6.84 -6.32 -8.05
N VAL A 207 6.62 -6.87 -9.26
CA VAL A 207 6.16 -8.26 -9.44
C VAL A 207 7.22 -9.26 -8.96
N ILE A 208 8.49 -9.06 -9.33
CA ILE A 208 9.59 -9.93 -8.90
C ILE A 208 9.80 -9.82 -7.39
N GLY A 209 9.77 -8.61 -6.85
CA GLY A 209 9.91 -8.34 -5.42
C GLY A 209 8.86 -9.08 -4.60
N TYR A 210 7.60 -8.98 -5.02
CA TYR A 210 6.50 -9.76 -4.43
C TYR A 210 6.74 -11.27 -4.55
N GLY A 211 7.07 -11.76 -5.75
CA GLY A 211 7.24 -13.17 -6.01
C GLY A 211 8.37 -13.81 -5.20
N ILE A 212 9.47 -13.09 -4.96
CA ILE A 212 10.57 -13.55 -4.11
C ILE A 212 10.11 -13.61 -2.65
N ASP A 213 9.50 -12.54 -2.15
CA ASP A 213 9.20 -12.44 -0.71
C ASP A 213 8.02 -13.32 -0.30
N ALA A 214 6.99 -13.40 -1.13
CA ALA A 214 5.84 -14.26 -0.90
C ALA A 214 6.20 -15.75 -0.86
N ARG A 215 7.26 -16.19 -1.58
CA ARG A 215 7.75 -17.57 -1.56
C ARG A 215 8.53 -17.93 -0.29
N ARG A 216 9.01 -16.94 0.46
CA ARG A 216 9.74 -17.13 1.73
C ARG A 216 8.81 -17.37 2.92
N LEU A 217 7.53 -17.06 2.78
CA LEU A 217 6.56 -17.14 3.88
C LEU A 217 6.26 -18.60 4.24
N PRO A 218 6.16 -18.93 5.54
CA PRO A 218 5.79 -20.28 5.97
C PRO A 218 4.35 -20.60 5.57
N LYS A 219 4.07 -21.88 5.30
CA LYS A 219 2.71 -22.35 5.04
C LYS A 219 1.90 -22.30 6.33
N GLU A 220 0.69 -21.73 6.27
CA GLU A 220 -0.26 -21.86 7.37
C GLU A 220 -0.79 -23.30 7.40
N LYS A 221 -0.83 -23.89 8.60
CA LYS A 221 -1.50 -25.18 8.79
C LYS A 221 -3.00 -24.94 8.70
N SER A 222 -3.68 -25.64 7.80
CA SER A 222 -5.14 -25.69 7.80
C SER A 222 -5.59 -26.30 9.14
N ALA A 223 -6.39 -25.55 9.89
CA ALA A 223 -7.07 -26.04 11.09
C ALA A 223 -8.15 -27.05 10.71
#